data_AF-A0AAE3FP16-F1
#
_entry.id   AF-A0AAE3FP16-F1
#
_cell.length_a   1.000
_cell.length_b   1.000
_cell.length_c   1.000
_cell.angle_alpha   90.00
_cell.angle_beta   90.00
_cell.angle_gamma   90.00
#
_symmetry.space_group_name_H-M   'P 1'
#
loop_
_entity.id
_entity.type
_entity.pdbx_description
1 polymer ?
#
loop_
_entity_poly.entity_id
_entity_poly.type
_entity_poly.pdbx_seq_one_letter_code
_entity_poly.pdbx_strand_id
1 'polypeptide(L)'
;MWDTVREITSDIVPSDRNLENIEIEVDALGSDVPQARIEQKEGEEIVVINIDALSDDDFEKVYSGAWMQGGFFDPEIQEDILLVQKALTEDRLTDIVDYYRDYLTKNDVAMIRNALYLRQDWEKKSHYTPKKKMAERLSELSNRFQDDEIRLVANLISSGYYDEGGYIRKIFDSPNEYTNYPTNSRQHAHNYILSNEPFTVYVSKHTKQYMITKRIINKLNDYDSHPIKIEYVDARAQGWENRLKLRKSIDTLHTSSENLKYTMMLDSRETVYRIDCDEFQEADNAESD
;
A
#
# COMPACT_ATOMS: atom_id res chain seq x y z
N MET A 1 19.93 24.96 18.57
CA MET A 1 19.24 23.69 18.27
C MET A 1 18.48 23.71 16.94
N TRP A 2 18.06 24.88 16.41
CA TRP A 2 18.03 25.09 14.95
C TRP A 2 19.38 24.76 14.31
N ASP A 3 20.44 24.76 15.12
CA ASP A 3 21.81 24.35 14.81
C ASP A 3 21.88 23.01 14.06
N THR A 4 21.07 21.98 14.38
CA THR A 4 21.14 20.69 13.65
C THR A 4 20.48 20.77 12.28
N VAL A 5 19.32 21.42 12.16
CA VAL A 5 18.68 21.67 10.86
C VAL A 5 19.55 22.60 10.02
N ARG A 6 20.13 23.64 10.62
CA ARG A 6 21.07 24.58 10.02
C ARG A 6 22.40 23.94 9.63
N GLU A 7 22.92 23.02 10.42
CA GLU A 7 24.13 22.24 10.14
C GLU A 7 23.91 21.38 8.89
N ILE A 8 22.80 20.65 8.84
CA ILE A 8 22.42 19.87 7.66
C ILE A 8 22.12 20.78 6.46
N THR A 9 21.46 21.91 6.69
CA THR A 9 21.22 22.92 5.63
C THR A 9 22.53 23.50 5.12
N SER A 10 23.53 23.71 5.99
CA SER A 10 24.84 24.23 5.59
C SER A 10 25.69 23.19 4.86
N ASP A 11 25.42 21.91 5.05
CA ASP A 11 26.04 20.82 4.29
C ASP A 11 25.40 20.65 2.89
N ILE A 12 24.13 21.02 2.75
CA ILE A 12 23.33 20.86 1.52
C ILE A 12 23.34 22.12 0.65
N VAL A 13 23.32 23.31 1.25
CA VAL A 13 23.31 24.62 0.58
C VAL A 13 24.75 25.09 0.35
N PRO A 14 25.08 25.71 -0.80
CA PRO A 14 26.43 26.21 -1.09
C PRO A 14 27.03 27.07 0.03
N SER A 15 28.30 26.79 0.37
CA SER A 15 29.05 27.36 1.49
C SER A 15 29.33 28.88 1.40
N ASP A 16 28.98 29.52 0.29
CA ASP A 16 29.12 30.97 0.07
C ASP A 16 27.93 31.77 0.62
N ARG A 17 26.88 31.10 1.12
CA ARG A 17 25.69 31.75 1.67
C ARG A 17 25.66 31.76 3.20
N ASN A 18 25.42 32.94 3.78
CA ASN A 18 25.21 33.08 5.21
C ASN A 18 23.74 32.73 5.57
N LEU A 19 23.55 31.56 6.18
CA LEU A 19 22.26 31.05 6.63
C LEU A 19 21.82 31.58 8.01
N GLU A 20 22.62 32.41 8.68
CA GLU A 20 22.33 32.84 10.06
C GLU A 20 21.00 33.60 10.20
N ASN A 21 20.59 34.32 9.16
CA ASN A 21 19.40 35.19 9.12
C ASN A 21 18.36 34.77 8.08
N ILE A 22 18.52 33.61 7.45
CA ILE A 22 17.58 33.10 6.45
C ILE A 22 16.59 32.16 7.15
N GLU A 23 15.30 32.34 6.89
CA GLU A 23 14.27 31.43 7.37
C GLU A 23 14.38 30.09 6.63
N ILE A 24 14.32 29.00 7.38
CA ILE A 24 14.42 27.64 6.85
C ILE A 24 13.06 26.98 7.02
N GLU A 25 12.44 26.63 5.90
CA GLU A 25 11.24 25.81 5.83
C GLU A 25 11.61 24.36 5.46
N VAL A 26 10.75 23.42 5.82
CA VAL A 26 10.93 21.99 5.54
C VAL A 26 9.66 21.51 4.85
N ASP A 27 9.79 20.88 3.68
CA ASP A 27 8.66 20.49 2.84
C ASP A 27 8.92 19.15 2.10
N ALA A 28 7.87 18.52 1.59
CA ALA A 28 7.88 17.26 0.84
C ALA A 28 7.58 17.53 -0.65
N LEU A 29 8.64 17.72 -1.43
CA LEU A 29 8.54 18.24 -2.80
C LEU A 29 8.68 17.15 -3.88
N GLY A 30 8.85 15.88 -3.49
CA GLY A 30 9.16 14.78 -4.39
C GLY A 30 10.67 14.53 -4.54
N SER A 31 11.05 13.26 -4.79
CA SER A 31 12.46 12.83 -4.81
C SER A 31 13.28 13.34 -6.01
N ASP A 32 12.61 13.89 -7.02
CA ASP A 32 13.18 14.53 -8.20
C ASP A 32 13.56 16.00 -7.95
N VAL A 33 13.08 16.59 -6.85
CA VAL A 33 13.45 17.94 -6.42
C VAL A 33 14.69 17.88 -5.51
N PRO A 34 15.68 18.78 -5.68
CA PRO A 34 16.90 18.78 -4.85
C PRO A 34 16.63 18.85 -3.35
N GLN A 35 17.60 18.39 -2.56
CA GLN A 35 17.55 18.35 -1.09
C GLN A 35 17.28 19.71 -0.44
N ALA A 36 17.70 20.80 -1.06
CA ALA A 36 17.32 22.14 -0.67
C ALA A 36 17.13 23.02 -1.90
N ARG A 37 16.20 23.97 -1.80
CA ARG A 37 16.03 25.06 -2.77
C ARG A 37 15.83 26.38 -2.04
N ILE A 38 16.14 27.46 -2.73
CA ILE A 38 15.95 28.82 -2.22
C ILE A 38 14.74 29.41 -2.91
N GLU A 39 13.79 29.92 -2.14
CA GLU A 39 12.56 30.53 -2.64
C GLU A 39 12.41 31.96 -2.14
N GLN A 40 11.60 32.75 -2.87
CA GLN A 40 11.20 34.09 -2.47
C GLN A 40 9.74 34.03 -2.03
N LYS A 41 9.49 34.24 -0.74
CA LYS A 41 8.15 34.19 -0.15
C LYS A 41 7.90 35.52 0.55
N GLU A 42 6.84 36.21 0.15
CA GLU A 42 6.47 37.55 0.67
C GLU A 42 7.59 38.62 0.60
N GLY A 43 8.57 38.45 -0.30
CA GLY A 43 9.70 39.37 -0.45
C GLY A 43 10.91 39.05 0.43
N GLU A 44 10.87 37.93 1.15
CA GLU A 44 11.98 37.39 1.93
C GLU A 44 12.53 36.11 1.28
N GLU A 45 13.85 35.95 1.39
CA GLU A 45 14.53 34.74 0.92
C GLU A 45 14.40 33.65 1.99
N ILE A 46 13.86 32.51 1.60
CA ILE A 46 13.72 31.33 2.46
C ILE A 46 14.47 30.14 1.86
N VAL A 47 14.95 29.24 2.69
CA VAL A 47 15.51 27.95 2.28
C VAL A 47 14.50 26.87 2.58
N VAL A 48 14.06 26.14 1.55
CA VAL A 48 13.15 25.01 1.70
C VAL A 48 13.96 23.72 1.61
N ILE A 49 14.01 22.95 2.69
CA ILE A 49 14.60 21.61 2.73
C ILE A 49 13.56 20.60 2.24
N ASN A 50 13.90 19.83 1.22
CA ASN A 50 13.06 18.76 0.69
C ASN A 50 13.32 17.44 1.42
N ILE A 51 12.40 17.03 2.29
CA ILE A 51 12.55 15.80 3.08
C ILE A 51 12.51 14.53 2.22
N ASP A 52 11.87 14.56 1.04
CA ASP A 52 11.78 13.41 0.13
C ASP A 52 13.11 13.10 -0.58
N ALA A 53 14.05 14.05 -0.57
CA ALA A 53 15.36 13.93 -1.19
C ALA A 53 16.49 13.70 -0.17
N LEU A 54 16.21 13.75 1.14
CA LEU A 54 17.20 13.50 2.18
C LEU A 54 17.60 12.02 2.27
N SER A 55 18.78 11.78 2.84
CA SER A 55 19.14 10.44 3.31
C SER A 55 18.28 10.06 4.51
N ASP A 56 18.11 8.77 4.80
CA ASP A 56 17.33 8.32 5.98
C ASP A 56 17.90 8.92 7.30
N ASP A 57 19.23 9.03 7.39
CA ASP A 57 19.92 9.61 8.55
C ASP A 57 19.68 11.13 8.68
N ASP A 58 19.71 11.87 7.57
CA ASP A 58 19.51 13.32 7.59
C ASP A 58 18.02 13.67 7.71
N PHE A 59 17.14 12.82 7.18
CA PHE A 59 15.71 12.88 7.39
C PHE A 59 15.38 12.83 8.89
N GLU A 60 15.88 11.83 9.61
CA GLU A 60 15.63 11.68 11.05
C GLU A 60 16.18 12.88 11.87
N LYS A 61 17.35 13.41 11.50
CA LYS A 61 17.93 14.59 12.17
C LYS A 61 17.17 15.89 11.88
N VAL A 62 16.85 16.16 10.61
CA VAL A 62 16.07 17.36 10.22
C VAL A 62 14.69 17.29 10.84
N TYR A 63 14.06 16.12 10.80
CA TYR A 63 12.75 15.89 11.37
C TYR A 63 12.73 16.08 12.89
N SER A 64 13.62 15.41 13.63
CA SER A 64 13.68 15.54 15.09
C SER A 64 13.99 16.97 15.56
N GLY A 65 14.83 17.69 14.80
CA GLY A 65 15.13 19.10 15.03
C GLY A 65 13.94 20.03 14.79
N ALA A 66 13.21 19.84 13.69
CA ALA A 66 12.02 20.64 13.33
C ALA A 66 10.82 20.36 14.25
N TRP A 67 10.64 19.09 14.66
CA TRP A 67 9.58 18.61 15.55
C TRP A 67 9.62 19.24 16.95
N MET A 68 10.81 19.35 17.56
CA MET A 68 10.96 19.85 18.94
C MET A 68 10.72 21.37 19.09
N GLN A 69 10.66 22.12 17.99
CA GLN A 69 10.65 23.58 18.02
C GLN A 69 9.36 24.20 17.47
N GLY A 70 8.36 23.39 17.13
CA GLY A 70 7.10 23.88 16.58
C GLY A 70 7.26 24.56 15.22
N GLY A 71 8.26 24.13 14.44
CA GLY A 71 8.48 24.63 13.08
C GLY A 71 7.27 24.37 12.20
N PHE A 72 7.00 25.31 11.28
CA PHE A 72 5.90 25.28 10.31
C PHE A 72 5.99 24.02 9.43
N PHE A 73 5.41 22.93 9.89
CA PHE A 73 4.82 21.95 9.00
C PHE A 73 3.40 22.43 8.71
N ASP A 74 2.93 22.23 7.49
CA ASP A 74 1.50 22.11 7.27
C ASP A 74 0.96 21.09 8.30
N PRO A 75 -0.05 21.42 9.12
CA PRO A 75 -0.63 20.50 10.11
C PRO A 75 -0.95 19.11 9.53
N GLU A 76 -1.24 19.01 8.23
CA GLU A 76 -1.48 17.76 7.51
C GLU A 76 -0.18 16.94 7.34
N ILE A 77 0.92 17.56 6.91
CA ILE A 77 2.25 16.93 6.79
C ILE A 77 2.77 16.53 8.19
N GLN A 78 2.52 17.36 9.19
CA GLN A 78 2.91 17.12 10.58
C GLN A 78 2.20 15.89 11.17
N GLU A 79 0.93 15.67 10.83
CA GLU A 79 0.17 14.50 11.26
C GLU A 79 0.63 13.22 10.54
N ASP A 80 0.90 13.30 9.24
CA ASP A 80 1.37 12.17 8.45
C ASP A 80 2.74 11.68 8.90
N ILE A 81 3.69 12.58 9.17
CA ILE A 81 5.03 12.14 9.61
C ILE A 81 5.00 11.56 11.05
N LEU A 82 4.14 12.07 11.93
CA LEU A 82 3.92 11.46 13.25
C LEU A 82 3.36 10.04 13.17
N LEU A 83 2.47 9.79 12.21
CA LEU A 83 1.88 8.49 11.97
C LEU A 83 2.92 7.53 11.37
N VAL A 84 3.76 8.04 10.47
CA VAL A 84 4.90 7.32 9.87
C VAL A 84 5.87 6.83 10.95
N GLN A 85 6.26 7.70 11.88
CA GLN A 85 7.15 7.35 12.99
C GLN A 85 6.53 6.40 14.02
N LYS A 86 5.23 6.53 14.32
CA LYS A 86 4.53 5.61 15.25
C LYS A 86 4.39 4.19 14.74
N ALA A 87 4.66 3.95 13.46
CA ALA A 87 4.66 2.61 12.89
C ALA A 87 6.06 2.11 12.56
N LEU A 88 7.04 2.99 12.33
CA LEU A 88 8.47 2.60 12.33
C LEU A 88 8.98 2.18 13.72
N THR A 89 8.19 2.40 14.78
CA THR A 89 8.44 1.91 16.14
C THR A 89 7.83 0.53 16.42
N GLU A 90 7.12 -0.06 15.46
CA GLU A 90 6.64 -1.44 15.53
C GLU A 90 7.49 -2.32 14.61
N ASP A 91 8.39 -3.12 15.21
CA ASP A 91 9.38 -3.97 14.51
C ASP A 91 8.80 -4.67 13.26
N ARG A 92 7.57 -5.20 13.37
CA ARG A 92 6.88 -5.89 12.28
C ARG A 92 6.63 -5.03 11.02
N LEU A 93 6.35 -3.73 11.16
CA LEU A 93 6.06 -2.87 10.00
C LEU A 93 7.36 -2.47 9.30
N THR A 94 8.41 -2.22 10.07
CA THR A 94 9.77 -1.99 9.58
C THR A 94 10.27 -3.22 8.81
N ASP A 95 10.09 -4.44 9.35
CA ASP A 95 10.46 -5.69 8.69
C ASP A 95 9.81 -5.86 7.32
N ILE A 96 8.54 -5.47 7.17
CA ILE A 96 7.83 -5.54 5.88
C ILE A 96 8.44 -4.53 4.91
N VAL A 97 8.58 -3.26 5.30
CA VAL A 97 9.13 -2.20 4.44
C VAL A 97 10.55 -2.54 3.99
N ASP A 98 11.40 -3.01 4.90
CA ASP A 98 12.80 -3.33 4.60
C ASP A 98 12.91 -4.53 3.66
N TYR A 99 12.08 -5.56 3.84
CA TYR A 99 12.05 -6.69 2.91
C TYR A 99 11.75 -6.25 1.47
N TYR A 100 10.77 -5.36 1.27
CA TYR A 100 10.40 -4.91 -0.08
C TYR A 100 11.34 -3.85 -0.66
N ARG A 101 12.13 -3.17 0.17
CA ARG A 101 13.08 -2.11 -0.25
C ARG A 101 14.12 -2.61 -1.24
N ASP A 102 14.55 -3.85 -1.10
CA ASP A 102 15.57 -4.46 -1.96
C ASP A 102 15.05 -4.85 -3.36
N TYR A 103 13.72 -4.86 -3.55
CA TYR A 103 13.08 -5.40 -4.75
C TYR A 103 12.20 -4.41 -5.50
N LEU A 104 11.76 -3.34 -4.83
CA LEU A 104 10.77 -2.41 -5.35
C LEU A 104 11.33 -0.99 -5.53
N THR A 105 10.67 -0.20 -6.37
CA THR A 105 10.99 1.23 -6.51
C THR A 105 10.74 1.98 -5.21
N LYS A 106 11.43 3.11 -5.01
CA LYS A 106 11.19 4.01 -3.87
C LYS A 106 9.71 4.43 -3.76
N ASN A 107 9.04 4.62 -4.90
CA ASN A 107 7.63 5.00 -4.94
C ASN A 107 6.72 3.87 -4.42
N ASP A 108 6.95 2.63 -4.85
CA ASP A 108 6.16 1.48 -4.38
C ASP A 108 6.41 1.17 -2.91
N VAL A 109 7.66 1.30 -2.46
CA VAL A 109 8.01 1.17 -1.04
C VAL A 109 7.32 2.26 -0.22
N ALA A 110 7.28 3.50 -0.70
CA ALA A 110 6.54 4.58 -0.05
C ALA A 110 5.03 4.29 -0.02
N MET A 111 4.47 3.75 -1.09
CA MET A 111 3.06 3.34 -1.16
C MET A 111 2.74 2.24 -0.12
N ILE A 112 3.58 1.19 -0.05
CA ILE A 112 3.46 0.11 0.95
C ILE A 112 3.55 0.67 2.37
N ARG A 113 4.55 1.51 2.62
CA ARG A 113 4.78 2.15 3.91
C ARG A 113 3.52 2.95 4.36
N ASN A 114 2.96 3.78 3.49
CA ASN A 114 1.75 4.55 3.80
C ASN A 114 0.51 3.66 4.03
N ALA A 115 0.35 2.60 3.25
CA ALA A 115 -0.74 1.66 3.43
C ALA A 115 -0.61 0.81 4.71
N LEU A 116 0.61 0.50 5.16
CA LEU A 116 0.87 -0.11 6.48
C LEU A 116 0.43 0.81 7.62
N TYR A 117 0.58 2.13 7.47
CA TYR A 117 0.07 3.10 8.45
C TYR A 117 -1.45 3.10 8.54
N LEU A 118 -2.14 3.07 7.40
CA LEU A 118 -3.60 2.93 7.39
C LEU A 118 -4.05 1.64 8.11
N ARG A 119 -3.33 0.53 7.91
CA ARG A 119 -3.61 -0.72 8.61
C ARG A 119 -3.40 -0.60 10.11
N GLN A 120 -2.32 0.04 10.55
CA GLN A 120 -2.01 0.20 11.97
C GLN A 120 -3.14 0.91 12.71
N ASP A 121 -3.66 2.00 12.15
CA ASP A 121 -4.79 2.74 12.73
C ASP A 121 -6.10 1.95 12.75
N TRP A 122 -6.23 0.96 11.86
CA TRP A 122 -7.36 0.03 11.86
C TRP A 122 -7.18 -1.11 12.88
N GLU A 123 -5.94 -1.56 13.10
CA GLU A 123 -5.63 -2.69 13.98
C GLU A 123 -5.50 -2.29 15.44
N LYS A 124 -4.99 -1.10 15.75
CA LYS A 124 -4.81 -0.62 17.13
C LYS A 124 -6.14 -0.46 17.86
N LYS A 125 -6.42 -1.40 18.78
CA LYS A 125 -7.59 -1.31 19.69
C LYS A 125 -7.51 -0.13 20.66
N SER A 126 -6.31 0.41 20.90
CA SER A 126 -6.05 1.50 21.83
C SER A 126 -6.40 2.88 21.27
N HIS A 127 -6.63 3.00 19.96
CA HIS A 127 -6.96 4.26 19.31
C HIS A 127 -8.07 4.04 18.28
N TYR A 128 -9.16 4.81 18.38
CA TYR A 128 -10.23 4.76 17.39
C TYR A 128 -10.05 5.90 16.40
N THR A 129 -9.72 5.58 15.15
CA THR A 129 -9.72 6.57 14.06
C THR A 129 -11.12 6.64 13.43
N PRO A 130 -11.79 7.80 13.42
CA PRO A 130 -13.11 7.93 12.80
C PRO A 130 -13.08 7.56 11.31
N LYS A 131 -14.14 6.88 10.84
CA LYS A 131 -14.25 6.47 9.43
C LYS A 131 -14.07 7.61 8.42
N LYS A 132 -14.55 8.82 8.75
CA LYS A 132 -14.37 10.01 7.90
C LYS A 132 -12.89 10.34 7.72
N LYS A 133 -12.13 10.33 8.82
CA LYS A 133 -10.70 10.60 8.83
C LYS A 133 -9.90 9.53 8.06
N MET A 134 -10.27 8.26 8.19
CA MET A 134 -9.67 7.19 7.36
C MET A 134 -9.96 7.38 5.86
N ALA A 135 -11.16 7.85 5.51
CA ALA A 135 -11.52 8.11 4.12
C ALA A 135 -10.80 9.34 3.55
N GLU A 136 -10.61 10.38 4.37
CA GLU A 136 -9.82 11.58 4.03
C GLU A 136 -8.36 11.18 3.74
N ARG A 137 -7.72 10.46 4.67
CA ARG A 137 -6.35 9.95 4.48
C ARG A 137 -6.19 9.06 3.26
N LEU A 138 -7.14 8.13 3.03
CA LEU A 138 -7.09 7.31 1.82
C LEU A 138 -7.23 8.18 0.56
N SER A 139 -8.06 9.23 0.61
CA SER A 139 -8.21 10.17 -0.51
C SER A 139 -6.96 11.01 -0.76
N GLU A 140 -6.25 11.42 0.28
CA GLU A 140 -4.98 12.14 0.18
C GLU A 140 -3.91 11.25 -0.47
N LEU A 141 -3.79 10.01 -0.01
CA LEU A 141 -2.88 9.03 -0.60
C LEU A 141 -3.26 8.72 -2.05
N SER A 142 -4.56 8.66 -2.37
CA SER A 142 -5.07 8.53 -3.74
C SER A 142 -4.76 9.73 -4.65
N ASN A 143 -4.51 10.91 -4.08
CA ASN A 143 -4.05 12.07 -4.86
C ASN A 143 -2.53 12.03 -5.06
N ARG A 144 -1.79 11.51 -4.08
CA ARG A 144 -0.32 11.38 -4.10
C ARG A 144 0.15 10.23 -5.01
N PHE A 145 -0.56 9.11 -4.98
CA PHE A 145 -0.31 7.92 -5.77
C PHE A 145 -1.39 7.75 -6.85
N GLN A 146 -1.23 6.82 -7.79
CA GLN A 146 -2.33 6.48 -8.70
C GLN A 146 -3.50 5.89 -7.89
N ASP A 147 -4.69 6.50 -7.95
CA ASP A 147 -5.86 6.22 -7.07
C ASP A 147 -6.17 4.71 -6.94
N ASP A 148 -6.20 3.99 -8.06
CA ASP A 148 -6.53 2.56 -8.07
C ASP A 148 -5.42 1.69 -7.43
N GLU A 149 -4.14 2.04 -7.63
CA GLU A 149 -3.01 1.28 -7.11
C GLU A 149 -2.93 1.34 -5.58
N ILE A 150 -3.03 2.54 -5.00
CA ILE A 150 -2.94 2.69 -3.54
C ILE A 150 -4.11 2.01 -2.83
N ARG A 151 -5.33 2.08 -3.38
CA ARG A 151 -6.49 1.38 -2.80
C ARG A 151 -6.27 -0.12 -2.79
N LEU A 152 -5.74 -0.66 -3.88
CA LEU A 152 -5.42 -2.08 -3.97
C LEU A 152 -4.31 -2.46 -2.99
N VAL A 153 -3.23 -1.68 -2.91
CA VAL A 153 -2.14 -1.91 -1.96
C VAL A 153 -2.63 -1.86 -0.51
N ALA A 154 -3.49 -0.88 -0.16
CA ALA A 154 -4.12 -0.81 1.16
C ALA A 154 -4.98 -2.03 1.48
N ASN A 155 -5.75 -2.52 0.51
CA ASN A 155 -6.53 -3.75 0.67
C ASN A 155 -5.62 -4.98 0.84
N LEU A 156 -4.55 -5.08 0.04
CA LEU A 156 -3.61 -6.19 0.11
C LEU A 156 -2.83 -6.21 1.44
N ILE A 157 -2.41 -5.04 1.92
CA ILE A 157 -1.73 -4.89 3.21
C ILE A 157 -2.66 -5.21 4.38
N SER A 158 -3.88 -4.65 4.40
CA SER A 158 -4.86 -4.96 5.45
C SER A 158 -5.26 -6.43 5.48
N SER A 159 -5.14 -7.12 4.34
CA SER A 159 -5.38 -8.56 4.18
C SER A 159 -4.16 -9.44 4.51
N GLY A 160 -3.01 -8.84 4.84
CA GLY A 160 -1.78 -9.53 5.23
C GLY A 160 -1.00 -10.16 4.07
N TYR A 161 -1.25 -9.77 2.81
CA TYR A 161 -0.54 -10.37 1.67
C TYR A 161 0.94 -10.00 1.60
N TYR A 162 1.32 -8.84 2.16
CA TYR A 162 2.69 -8.35 2.27
C TYR A 162 3.41 -8.85 3.54
N ASP A 163 2.70 -9.52 4.45
CA ASP A 163 3.29 -9.96 5.73
C ASP A 163 4.31 -11.08 5.51
N GLU A 164 5.10 -11.39 6.54
CA GLU A 164 5.88 -12.64 6.56
C GLU A 164 4.97 -13.85 6.34
N GLY A 165 5.31 -14.69 5.35
CA GLY A 165 4.48 -15.81 4.91
C GLY A 165 3.24 -15.43 4.10
N GLY A 166 3.00 -14.15 3.84
CA GLY A 166 1.95 -13.64 2.95
C GLY A 166 2.18 -14.04 1.49
N TYR A 167 1.11 -14.07 0.69
CA TYR A 167 1.19 -14.59 -0.69
C TYR A 167 2.12 -13.78 -1.59
N ILE A 168 2.12 -12.45 -1.46
CA ILE A 168 3.04 -11.60 -2.26
C ILE A 168 4.48 -11.86 -1.87
N ARG A 169 4.74 -12.07 -0.57
CA ARG A 169 6.08 -12.44 -0.10
C ARG A 169 6.52 -13.80 -0.63
N LYS A 170 5.64 -14.81 -0.61
CA LYS A 170 5.88 -16.12 -1.24
C LYS A 170 6.20 -16.00 -2.73
N ILE A 171 5.49 -15.13 -3.45
CA ILE A 171 5.78 -14.86 -4.86
C ILE A 171 7.21 -14.31 -5.01
N PHE A 172 7.62 -13.40 -4.12
CA PHE A 172 8.97 -12.84 -4.17
C PHE A 172 10.05 -13.84 -3.75
N ASP A 173 9.75 -14.76 -2.84
CA ASP A 173 10.67 -15.79 -2.34
C ASP A 173 10.88 -16.93 -3.34
N SER A 174 9.97 -17.13 -4.30
CA SER A 174 10.00 -18.23 -5.27
C SER A 174 10.24 -17.78 -6.73
N PRO A 175 11.34 -17.05 -7.05
CA PRO A 175 11.56 -16.48 -8.39
C PRO A 175 11.73 -17.53 -9.52
N ASN A 176 12.02 -18.79 -9.17
CA ASN A 176 12.29 -19.86 -10.14
C ASN A 176 11.03 -20.58 -10.65
N GLU A 177 9.85 -20.30 -10.09
CA GLU A 177 8.57 -20.87 -10.58
C GLU A 177 7.96 -20.03 -11.72
N TYR A 178 8.59 -18.91 -12.10
CA TYR A 178 8.13 -18.03 -13.16
C TYR A 178 8.77 -18.40 -14.48
N THR A 179 7.99 -19.01 -15.36
CA THR A 179 8.45 -19.53 -16.66
C THR A 179 8.93 -18.45 -17.64
N ASN A 180 8.72 -17.15 -17.36
CA ASN A 180 8.91 -16.07 -18.35
C ASN A 180 9.61 -14.78 -17.87
N TYR A 181 10.21 -14.70 -16.67
CA TYR A 181 10.82 -13.45 -16.20
C TYR A 181 12.36 -13.50 -16.01
N PRO A 182 13.13 -12.56 -16.62
CA PRO A 182 14.54 -12.34 -16.27
C PRO A 182 14.66 -11.64 -14.91
N THR A 183 15.91 -11.51 -14.41
CA THR A 183 16.38 -11.09 -13.07
C THR A 183 15.74 -9.82 -12.43
N ASN A 184 14.88 -9.08 -13.12
CA ASN A 184 13.96 -8.04 -12.59
C ASN A 184 12.54 -8.59 -12.28
N SER A 185 12.43 -9.88 -11.96
CA SER A 185 11.17 -10.61 -11.88
C SER A 185 10.19 -10.09 -10.82
N ARG A 186 10.70 -9.51 -9.72
CA ARG A 186 9.89 -9.10 -8.55
C ARG A 186 9.13 -7.79 -8.76
N GLN A 187 9.79 -6.73 -9.24
CA GLN A 187 9.12 -5.48 -9.58
C GLN A 187 8.06 -5.72 -10.67
N HIS A 188 8.38 -6.52 -11.69
CA HIS A 188 7.41 -6.85 -12.74
C HIS A 188 6.23 -7.67 -12.21
N ALA A 189 6.48 -8.66 -11.35
CA ALA A 189 5.41 -9.40 -10.69
C ALA A 189 4.52 -8.47 -9.84
N HIS A 190 5.11 -7.54 -9.09
CA HIS A 190 4.36 -6.57 -8.29
C HIS A 190 3.49 -5.66 -9.15
N ASN A 191 4.06 -5.03 -10.18
CA ASN A 191 3.29 -4.21 -11.12
C ASN A 191 2.17 -5.01 -11.79
N TYR A 192 2.44 -6.28 -12.13
CA TYR A 192 1.45 -7.18 -12.69
C TYR A 192 0.29 -7.44 -11.72
N ILE A 193 0.59 -7.72 -10.45
CA ILE A 193 -0.40 -7.93 -9.40
C ILE A 193 -1.26 -6.68 -9.24
N LEU A 194 -0.63 -5.49 -9.21
CA LEU A 194 -1.36 -4.23 -9.06
C LEU A 194 -2.27 -3.93 -10.26
N SER A 195 -1.85 -4.30 -11.48
CA SER A 195 -2.61 -4.03 -12.69
C SER A 195 -3.74 -5.03 -12.96
N ASN A 196 -3.61 -6.29 -12.53
CA ASN A 196 -4.51 -7.38 -12.92
C ASN A 196 -5.28 -8.00 -11.75
N GLU A 197 -4.88 -7.72 -10.51
CA GLU A 197 -5.49 -8.27 -9.28
C GLU A 197 -5.69 -9.80 -9.30
N PRO A 198 -4.76 -10.62 -9.81
CA PRO A 198 -5.08 -11.95 -10.36
C PRO A 198 -5.69 -12.94 -9.35
N PHE A 199 -5.38 -12.80 -8.07
CA PHE A 199 -5.80 -13.75 -7.02
C PHE A 199 -6.79 -13.17 -5.98
N THR A 200 -7.30 -11.94 -6.15
CA THR A 200 -8.19 -11.33 -5.14
C THR A 200 -9.48 -10.76 -5.72
N VAL A 201 -10.58 -10.89 -4.97
CA VAL A 201 -11.85 -10.20 -5.23
C VAL A 201 -12.35 -9.53 -3.95
N TYR A 202 -12.26 -8.20 -3.87
CA TYR A 202 -12.80 -7.44 -2.75
C TYR A 202 -14.27 -7.05 -2.97
N VAL A 203 -15.14 -7.39 -2.02
CA VAL A 203 -16.57 -7.09 -2.09
C VAL A 203 -16.87 -5.74 -1.45
N SER A 204 -17.32 -4.81 -2.28
CA SER A 204 -17.71 -3.47 -1.83
C SER A 204 -19.23 -3.32 -1.65
N LYS A 205 -19.63 -2.23 -0.97
CA LYS A 205 -21.04 -1.84 -0.80
C LYS A 205 -21.75 -1.69 -2.16
N HIS A 206 -21.04 -1.23 -3.19
CA HIS A 206 -21.62 -0.95 -4.50
C HIS A 206 -21.56 -2.16 -5.46
N THR A 207 -20.78 -3.18 -5.12
CA THR A 207 -20.69 -4.40 -5.93
C THR A 207 -21.98 -5.22 -5.82
N LYS A 208 -22.55 -5.62 -6.96
CA LYS A 208 -23.71 -6.51 -7.05
C LYS A 208 -23.27 -7.98 -7.02
N GLN A 209 -24.11 -8.87 -6.51
CA GLN A 209 -23.81 -10.31 -6.38
C GLN A 209 -23.28 -10.93 -7.69
N TYR A 210 -23.99 -10.74 -8.82
CA TYR A 210 -23.58 -11.33 -10.10
C TYR A 210 -22.21 -10.85 -10.58
N MET A 211 -21.82 -9.61 -10.23
CA MET A 211 -20.50 -9.08 -10.57
C MET A 211 -19.40 -9.77 -9.78
N ILE A 212 -19.66 -10.11 -8.52
CA ILE A 212 -18.72 -10.87 -7.67
C ILE A 212 -18.52 -12.27 -8.27
N THR A 213 -19.62 -12.96 -8.56
CA THR A 213 -19.61 -14.29 -9.19
C THR A 213 -18.81 -14.29 -10.50
N LYS A 214 -19.12 -13.35 -11.41
CA LYS A 214 -18.39 -13.21 -12.68
C LYS A 214 -16.90 -12.92 -12.49
N ARG A 215 -16.53 -12.05 -11.54
CA ARG A 215 -15.11 -11.74 -11.25
C ARG A 215 -14.35 -12.96 -10.75
N ILE A 216 -14.98 -13.78 -9.90
CA ILE A 216 -14.37 -15.02 -9.41
C ILE A 216 -14.17 -16.00 -10.58
N ILE A 217 -15.21 -16.25 -11.37
CA ILE A 217 -15.14 -17.15 -12.54
C ILE A 217 -14.04 -16.73 -13.49
N ASN A 218 -13.99 -15.45 -13.88
CA ASN A 218 -12.97 -14.97 -14.80
C ASN A 218 -11.56 -15.26 -14.27
N LYS A 219 -11.31 -15.05 -12.97
CA LYS A 219 -9.99 -15.33 -12.36
C LYS A 219 -9.68 -16.82 -12.29
N LEU A 220 -10.68 -17.65 -12.03
CA LEU A 220 -10.52 -19.11 -12.03
C LEU A 220 -10.32 -19.67 -13.44
N ASN A 221 -10.86 -19.04 -14.48
CA ASN A 221 -10.66 -19.46 -15.87
C ASN A 221 -9.31 -18.97 -16.43
N ASP A 222 -8.82 -17.82 -15.97
CA ASP A 222 -7.59 -17.20 -16.47
C ASP A 222 -6.35 -17.54 -15.62
N TYR A 223 -6.48 -18.41 -14.59
CA TYR A 223 -5.45 -18.58 -13.55
C TYR A 223 -4.10 -19.06 -14.07
N ASP A 224 -4.10 -19.94 -15.09
CA ASP A 224 -2.92 -20.55 -15.71
C ASP A 224 -2.28 -19.65 -16.80
N SER A 225 -3.02 -18.63 -17.25
CA SER A 225 -2.56 -17.65 -18.24
C SER A 225 -1.68 -16.55 -17.62
N HIS A 226 -1.68 -16.44 -16.29
CA HIS A 226 -0.91 -15.45 -15.57
C HIS A 226 0.59 -15.80 -15.54
N PRO A 227 1.49 -14.80 -15.65
CA PRO A 227 2.92 -15.03 -15.62
C PRO A 227 3.44 -15.28 -14.19
N ILE A 228 2.56 -15.17 -13.19
CA ILE A 228 2.78 -15.59 -11.81
C ILE A 228 1.87 -16.79 -11.51
N LYS A 229 2.39 -17.77 -10.76
CA LYS A 229 1.59 -18.91 -10.30
C LYS A 229 0.45 -18.43 -9.40
N ILE A 230 -0.78 -18.79 -9.74
CA ILE A 230 -1.99 -18.50 -8.97
C ILE A 230 -2.54 -19.81 -8.40
N GLU A 231 -2.30 -20.06 -7.11
CA GLU A 231 -2.76 -21.29 -6.44
C GLU A 231 -4.23 -21.19 -6.00
N TYR A 232 -4.73 -19.98 -5.79
CA TYR A 232 -6.09 -19.75 -5.32
C TYR A 232 -6.60 -18.36 -5.67
N VAL A 233 -7.92 -18.19 -5.64
CA VAL A 233 -8.61 -16.90 -5.65
C VAL A 233 -9.25 -16.65 -4.29
N ASP A 234 -8.82 -15.59 -3.62
CA ASP A 234 -9.40 -15.13 -2.36
C ASP A 234 -10.52 -14.11 -2.63
N ALA A 235 -11.76 -14.49 -2.35
CA ALA A 235 -12.89 -13.58 -2.34
C ALA A 235 -13.16 -13.07 -0.91
N ARG A 236 -13.14 -11.75 -0.71
CA ARG A 236 -13.04 -11.11 0.60
C ARG A 236 -14.17 -10.12 0.84
N ALA A 237 -14.79 -10.17 2.02
CA ALA A 237 -15.89 -9.27 2.37
C ALA A 237 -15.84 -8.80 3.83
N GLN A 238 -15.93 -7.48 4.01
CA GLN A 238 -16.08 -6.83 5.31
C GLN A 238 -17.48 -6.20 5.47
N GLY A 239 -18.03 -6.29 6.67
CA GLY A 239 -19.38 -5.80 6.98
C GLY A 239 -20.50 -6.76 6.55
N TRP A 240 -21.59 -6.77 7.31
CA TRP A 240 -22.67 -7.76 7.20
C TRP A 240 -23.26 -7.89 5.78
N GLU A 241 -23.62 -6.77 5.15
CA GLU A 241 -24.23 -6.78 3.82
C GLU A 241 -23.31 -7.37 2.75
N ASN A 242 -22.02 -7.02 2.79
CA ASN A 242 -21.04 -7.53 1.82
C ASN A 242 -20.76 -9.02 2.04
N ARG A 243 -20.68 -9.46 3.29
CA ARG A 243 -20.55 -10.89 3.64
C ARG A 243 -21.73 -11.70 3.10
N LEU A 244 -22.96 -11.17 3.19
CA LEU A 244 -24.14 -11.83 2.64
C LEU A 244 -24.09 -11.92 1.11
N LYS A 245 -23.66 -10.85 0.42
CA LYS A 245 -23.47 -10.88 -1.04
C LYS A 245 -22.44 -11.92 -1.44
N LEU A 246 -21.29 -11.93 -0.76
CA LEU A 246 -20.22 -12.90 -1.02
C LEU A 246 -20.71 -14.33 -0.84
N ARG A 247 -21.37 -14.63 0.29
CA ARG A 247 -21.94 -15.96 0.54
C ARG A 247 -22.89 -16.40 -0.57
N LYS A 248 -23.83 -15.53 -0.97
CA LYS A 248 -24.75 -15.85 -2.08
C LYS A 248 -24.02 -16.09 -3.40
N SER A 249 -22.96 -15.34 -3.67
CA SER A 249 -22.11 -15.57 -4.86
C SER A 249 -21.42 -16.93 -4.81
N ILE A 250 -20.88 -17.32 -3.67
CA ILE A 250 -20.27 -18.65 -3.49
C ILE A 250 -21.30 -19.76 -3.59
N ASP A 251 -22.49 -19.61 -2.98
CA ASP A 251 -23.59 -20.59 -3.09
C ASP A 251 -24.02 -20.77 -4.57
N THR A 252 -24.04 -19.68 -5.34
CA THR A 252 -24.33 -19.72 -6.79
C THR A 252 -23.25 -20.51 -7.52
N LEU A 253 -21.96 -20.22 -7.28
CA LEU A 253 -20.84 -20.93 -7.89
C LEU A 253 -20.84 -22.41 -7.54
N HIS A 254 -21.13 -22.74 -6.28
CA HIS A 254 -21.16 -24.12 -5.82
C HIS A 254 -22.30 -24.92 -6.49
N THR A 255 -23.42 -24.26 -6.77
CA THR A 255 -24.54 -24.89 -7.49
C THR A 255 -24.24 -25.08 -8.98
N SER A 256 -23.44 -24.19 -9.58
CA SER A 256 -23.12 -24.19 -11.01
C SER A 256 -21.82 -24.90 -11.39
N SER A 257 -21.07 -25.43 -10.42
CA SER A 257 -19.75 -26.03 -10.66
C SER A 257 -19.65 -27.35 -9.91
N GLU A 258 -19.30 -28.42 -10.62
CA GLU A 258 -19.32 -29.78 -10.05
C GLU A 258 -18.27 -30.00 -8.95
N ASN A 259 -17.13 -29.30 -9.05
CA ASN A 259 -15.95 -29.57 -8.22
C ASN A 259 -15.42 -28.35 -7.43
N LEU A 260 -16.22 -27.29 -7.22
CA LEU A 260 -15.76 -26.11 -6.50
C LEU A 260 -15.30 -26.45 -5.07
N LYS A 261 -13.98 -26.41 -4.83
CA LYS A 261 -13.41 -26.53 -3.49
C LYS A 261 -12.94 -25.18 -2.97
N TYR A 262 -13.30 -24.89 -1.73
CA TYR A 262 -12.90 -23.68 -1.06
C TYR A 262 -12.73 -23.87 0.44
N THR A 263 -11.87 -23.05 1.04
CA THR A 263 -11.75 -22.90 2.49
C THR A 263 -12.38 -21.57 2.90
N MET A 264 -13.30 -21.62 3.87
CA MET A 264 -13.87 -20.41 4.47
C MET A 264 -13.07 -20.02 5.72
N MET A 265 -12.53 -18.81 5.73
CA MET A 265 -11.92 -18.19 6.89
C MET A 265 -12.86 -17.09 7.40
N LEU A 266 -13.32 -17.24 8.64
CA LEU A 266 -14.26 -16.31 9.27
C LEU A 266 -13.61 -15.66 10.49
N ASP A 267 -13.58 -14.34 10.49
CA ASP A 267 -13.20 -13.57 11.67
C ASP A 267 -14.22 -12.43 11.96
N SER A 268 -13.99 -11.73 13.06
CA SER A 268 -14.86 -10.64 13.54
C SER A 268 -14.98 -9.44 12.59
N ARG A 269 -13.99 -9.23 11.70
CA ARG A 269 -13.83 -8.10 10.78
C ARG A 269 -14.06 -8.49 9.33
N GLU A 270 -13.62 -9.67 8.91
CA GLU A 270 -13.71 -10.18 7.53
C GLU A 270 -14.32 -11.60 7.40
N THR A 271 -14.83 -11.89 6.21
CA THR A 271 -15.05 -13.26 5.72
C THR A 271 -14.29 -13.45 4.42
N VAL A 272 -13.52 -14.52 4.33
CA VAL A 272 -12.73 -14.88 3.15
C VAL A 272 -13.13 -16.27 2.67
N TYR A 273 -13.36 -16.40 1.38
CA TYR A 273 -13.45 -17.68 0.69
C TYR A 273 -12.20 -17.82 -0.16
N ARG A 274 -11.33 -18.77 0.19
CA ARG A 274 -10.18 -19.16 -0.60
C ARG A 274 -10.58 -20.29 -1.51
N ILE A 275 -10.68 -20.04 -2.81
CA ILE A 275 -11.12 -21.00 -3.81
C ILE A 275 -9.88 -21.56 -4.51
N ASP A 276 -9.77 -22.89 -4.54
CA ASP A 276 -8.66 -23.57 -5.20
C ASP A 276 -8.82 -23.46 -6.72
N CYS A 277 -7.75 -23.08 -7.43
CA CYS A 277 -7.80 -22.90 -8.88
C CYS A 277 -7.76 -24.24 -9.63
N ASP A 278 -6.97 -25.21 -9.17
CA ASP A 278 -6.71 -26.47 -9.89
C ASP A 278 -7.94 -27.39 -9.91
N GLU A 279 -8.92 -27.11 -9.05
CA GLU A 279 -10.10 -27.94 -8.85
C GLU A 279 -11.39 -27.31 -9.39
N PHE A 280 -11.30 -26.14 -10.03
CA PHE A 280 -12.45 -25.49 -10.66
C PHE A 280 -12.73 -26.07 -12.06
N GLN A 281 -13.94 -26.58 -12.25
CA GLN A 281 -14.49 -26.94 -13.55
C GLN A 281 -15.89 -26.34 -13.64
N GLU A 282 -16.11 -25.43 -14.61
CA GLU A 282 -17.47 -25.01 -14.95
C GLU A 282 -18.24 -26.24 -15.42
N ALA A 283 -19.48 -26.40 -14.94
CA ALA A 283 -20.36 -27.39 -15.52
C ALA A 283 -20.56 -27.04 -17.01
N ASP A 284 -20.41 -28.04 -17.89
CA ASP A 284 -20.76 -27.90 -19.30
C ASP A 284 -22.22 -27.45 -19.39
N ASN A 285 -22.44 -26.15 -19.54
CA ASN A 285 -23.73 -25.63 -19.92
C ASN A 285 -23.88 -26.01 -21.39
N ALA A 286 -24.47 -27.18 -21.63
CA ALA A 286 -24.96 -27.57 -22.94
C ALA A 286 -25.71 -26.38 -23.53
N GLU A 287 -25.14 -25.83 -24.61
CA GLU A 287 -25.77 -24.81 -25.43
C GLU A 287 -27.20 -25.25 -25.70
N SER A 288 -28.15 -24.54 -25.10
CA SER A 288 -29.56 -24.69 -25.43
C SER A 288 -29.78 -23.85 -26.68
N ASP A 289 -29.78 -24.51 -27.83
CA ASP A 289 -30.24 -24.01 -29.13
C ASP A 289 -31.58 -23.25 -29.04
#